data_AF-A0A8X8LBP1-F1
#
_entry.id   AF-A0A8X8LBP1-F1
#
_cell.length_a   1.000
_cell.length_b   1.000
_cell.length_c   1.000
_cell.angle_alpha   90.00
_cell.angle_beta   90.00
_cell.angle_gamma   90.00
#
_symmetry.space_group_name_H-M   'P 1'
#
loop_
_entity.id
_entity.type
_entity.pdbx_description
1 polymer ?
#
loop_
_entity_poly.entity_id
_entity_poly.type
_entity_poly.pdbx_seq_one_letter_code
_entity_poly.pdbx_strand_id
1 'polypeptide(L)'
;MTTKLERIAEKARQEPTLRFTSLAHHITKDRLWKCLQHIPKQSAPGIDGITQEEASKDFANWSAEMLRAVHRKGYKPHAVNRVWIPKPGKAEKRPLGVPCIADRALQRSTAEVLNAIYEQDFLDCSFGGRPGRGQHHALATLNEIISGKKVSWVLEADLKHFFGSLDHQWMMTFVEHRIGDPRIVRLIQRWLKAGVMEDGEFYASKEGTPQGGSISVLLSNIYLHYVLDLWFEKAVKPRLKGEAYLIRYIDDFIVCFQYRADANRFHEALKKRLHKFKLELEPDKTRLIEFGRFASRQAKAQGKKKPETLYFLGFTHFCTRNRKGNFMVGRKTEKKRLRRSIGKIQTTLRLIRHWPIPEQVEKINQMLRGHYNYYGMAGNLKSLYKVYQATDKYWHKMLCSRNRKGYVTWERYAQIKSWFPIVRPRISIPYKELKLYVIL
;
A
#
# COMPACT_ATOMS: atom_id res chain seq x y z
N MET A 1 -3.54 5.97 32.12
CA MET A 1 -2.25 5.27 32.30
C MET A 1 -1.62 5.06 30.93
N THR A 2 -0.43 5.60 30.70
CA THR A 2 0.32 5.49 29.44
C THR A 2 0.74 4.03 29.20
N THR A 3 0.46 3.45 28.03
CA THR A 3 0.83 2.05 27.75
C THR A 3 2.36 1.88 27.70
N LYS A 4 2.87 0.66 27.91
CA LYS A 4 4.33 0.38 27.82
C LYS A 4 4.93 0.80 26.48
N LEU A 5 4.16 0.71 25.37
CA LEU A 5 4.63 1.13 24.04
C LEU A 5 4.64 2.65 23.87
N GLU A 6 3.70 3.37 24.46
CA GLU A 6 3.72 4.84 24.44
C GLU A 6 4.97 5.40 25.12
N ARG A 7 5.45 4.75 26.19
CA ARG A 7 6.75 5.11 26.82
C ARG A 7 7.93 4.88 25.88
N ILE A 8 7.93 3.80 25.10
CA ILE A 8 8.96 3.54 24.08
C ILE A 8 8.90 4.62 23.01
N ALA A 9 7.70 4.97 22.55
CA ALA A 9 7.51 6.02 21.54
C ALA A 9 7.97 7.39 22.06
N GLU A 10 7.63 7.74 23.29
CA GLU A 10 8.10 8.98 23.90
C GLU A 10 9.62 9.04 23.98
N LYS A 11 10.25 7.95 24.44
CA LYS A 11 11.72 7.86 24.50
C LYS A 11 12.36 7.92 23.11
N ALA A 12 11.76 7.26 22.12
CA ALA A 12 12.25 7.28 20.73
C ALA A 12 12.19 8.69 20.13
N ARG A 13 11.19 9.49 20.50
CA ARG A 13 11.04 10.88 20.08
C ARG A 13 12.05 11.80 20.76
N GLN A 14 12.27 11.63 22.06
CA GLN A 14 13.19 12.46 22.84
C GLN A 14 14.66 12.16 22.56
N GLU A 15 15.00 10.91 22.24
CA GLU A 15 16.37 10.45 21.98
C GLU A 15 16.51 9.81 20.58
N PRO A 16 16.66 10.61 19.50
CA PRO A 16 16.65 10.11 18.11
C PRO A 16 17.80 9.16 17.75
N THR A 17 18.87 9.14 18.53
CA THR A 17 20.04 8.28 18.31
C THR A 17 20.08 7.06 19.24
N LEU A 18 19.10 6.93 20.14
CA LEU A 18 19.08 5.84 21.11
C LEU A 18 18.89 4.48 20.44
N ARG A 19 19.75 3.53 20.83
CA ARG A 19 19.60 2.12 20.51
C ARG A 19 18.85 1.40 21.62
N PHE A 20 17.71 0.81 21.29
CA PHE A 20 16.86 0.08 22.23
C PHE A 20 17.34 -1.35 22.41
N THR A 21 17.87 -1.66 23.60
CA THR A 21 18.53 -2.95 23.91
C THR A 21 17.62 -3.98 24.59
N SER A 22 16.44 -3.58 25.09
CA SER A 22 15.47 -4.49 25.69
C SER A 22 14.06 -4.23 25.16
N LEU A 23 13.64 -5.01 24.19
CA LEU A 23 12.36 -4.90 23.49
C LEU A 23 11.55 -6.20 23.47
N ALA A 24 12.21 -7.37 23.42
CA ALA A 24 11.52 -8.64 23.26
C ALA A 24 10.49 -8.95 24.36
N HIS A 25 10.70 -8.42 25.57
CA HIS A 25 9.75 -8.57 26.68
C HIS A 25 8.42 -7.83 26.48
N HIS A 26 8.32 -6.94 25.48
CA HIS A 26 7.06 -6.31 25.08
C HIS A 26 6.22 -7.16 24.12
N ILE A 27 6.78 -8.25 23.59
CA ILE A 27 6.07 -9.30 22.86
C ILE A 27 5.43 -10.22 23.90
N THR A 28 4.30 -9.79 24.46
CA THR A 28 3.59 -10.53 25.51
C THR A 28 2.60 -11.53 24.91
N LYS A 29 2.17 -12.51 25.72
CA LYS A 29 1.10 -13.45 25.37
C LYS A 29 -0.18 -12.71 24.94
N ASP A 30 -0.59 -11.68 25.67
CA ASP A 30 -1.78 -10.89 25.31
C ASP A 30 -1.62 -10.16 23.98
N ARG A 31 -0.44 -9.62 23.68
CA ARG A 31 -0.18 -8.97 22.39
C ARG A 31 -0.23 -10.00 21.27
N LEU A 32 0.42 -11.14 21.47
CA LEU A 32 0.42 -12.23 20.50
C LEU A 32 -1.02 -12.72 20.20
N TRP A 33 -1.85 -12.85 21.23
CA TRP A 33 -3.27 -13.18 21.10
C TRP A 33 -4.02 -12.13 20.28
N LYS A 34 -3.87 -10.85 20.63
CA LYS A 34 -4.47 -9.74 19.86
C LYS A 34 -4.05 -9.81 18.40
N CYS A 35 -2.76 -9.97 18.11
CA CYS A 35 -2.26 -10.06 16.74
C CYS A 35 -2.81 -11.28 15.98
N LEU A 36 -2.98 -12.43 16.65
CA LEU A 36 -3.59 -13.64 16.10
C LEU A 36 -5.06 -13.42 15.73
N GLN A 37 -5.83 -12.74 16.58
CA GLN A 37 -7.25 -12.44 16.31
C GLN A 37 -7.44 -11.46 15.16
N HIS A 38 -6.43 -10.63 14.85
CA HIS A 38 -6.45 -9.79 13.64
C HIS A 38 -6.16 -10.56 12.35
N ILE A 39 -5.76 -11.83 12.42
CA ILE A 39 -5.59 -12.67 11.23
C ILE A 39 -6.99 -13.19 10.84
N PRO A 40 -7.46 -12.95 9.60
CA PRO A 40 -8.77 -13.43 9.18
C PRO A 40 -8.86 -14.96 9.27
N LYS A 41 -9.98 -15.49 9.78
CA LYS A 41 -10.20 -16.95 9.95
C LYS A 41 -10.05 -17.76 8.66
N GLN A 42 -10.30 -17.12 7.53
CA GLN A 42 -10.33 -17.66 6.17
C GLN A 42 -8.95 -17.55 5.49
N SER A 43 -7.94 -17.09 6.23
CA SER A 43 -6.60 -16.94 5.70
C SER A 43 -5.99 -18.32 5.46
N ALA A 44 -5.37 -18.49 4.28
CA ALA A 44 -4.71 -19.74 3.93
C ALA A 44 -3.65 -20.12 4.99
N PRO A 45 -3.56 -21.40 5.38
CA PRO A 45 -2.54 -21.88 6.31
C PRO A 45 -1.13 -21.78 5.70
N GLY A 46 -0.11 -21.94 6.55
CA GLY A 46 1.28 -22.05 6.10
C GLY A 46 1.63 -23.46 5.63
N ILE A 47 2.93 -23.79 5.65
CA ILE A 47 3.41 -25.14 5.31
C ILE A 47 3.00 -26.19 6.35
N ASP A 48 2.66 -25.77 7.55
CA ASP A 48 2.22 -26.62 8.67
C ASP A 48 0.75 -27.04 8.56
N GLY A 49 -0.01 -26.48 7.61
CA GLY A 49 -1.43 -26.78 7.44
C GLY A 49 -2.34 -26.20 8.52
N ILE A 50 -1.79 -25.59 9.59
CA ILE A 50 -2.55 -25.12 10.74
C ILE A 50 -3.35 -23.86 10.37
N THR A 51 -4.66 -23.93 10.55
CA THR A 51 -5.59 -22.83 10.30
C THR A 51 -5.60 -21.82 11.46
N GLN A 52 -6.17 -20.63 11.22
CA GLN A 52 -6.31 -19.61 12.27
C GLN A 52 -7.15 -20.10 13.45
N GLU A 53 -8.18 -20.89 13.18
CA GLU A 53 -9.09 -21.41 14.21
C GLU A 53 -8.39 -22.46 15.09
N GLU A 54 -7.66 -23.38 14.49
CA GLU A 54 -6.85 -24.38 15.21
C GLU A 54 -5.77 -23.72 16.05
N ALA A 55 -5.01 -22.77 15.46
CA ALA A 55 -4.01 -22.00 16.20
C ALA A 55 -4.62 -21.20 17.37
N SER A 56 -5.87 -20.75 17.25
CA SER A 56 -6.56 -20.06 18.33
C SER A 56 -6.97 -21.01 19.46
N LYS A 57 -7.39 -22.24 19.14
CA LYS A 57 -7.78 -23.25 20.13
C LYS A 57 -6.60 -23.68 21.01
N ASP A 58 -5.43 -23.91 20.41
CA ASP A 58 -4.23 -24.36 21.13
C ASP A 58 -3.31 -23.21 21.58
N PHE A 59 -3.80 -21.96 21.53
CA PHE A 59 -2.98 -20.77 21.78
C PHE A 59 -2.17 -20.81 23.07
N ALA A 60 -2.75 -21.34 24.15
CA ALA A 60 -2.09 -21.34 25.45
C ALA A 60 -0.77 -22.11 25.46
N ASN A 61 -0.69 -23.21 24.70
CA ASN A 61 0.44 -24.13 24.68
C ASN A 61 1.56 -23.61 23.77
N TRP A 62 1.28 -23.44 22.48
CA TRP A 62 2.32 -23.03 21.53
C TRP A 62 2.85 -21.61 21.80
N SER A 63 2.02 -20.68 22.30
CA SER A 63 2.49 -19.32 22.60
C SER A 63 3.52 -19.28 23.72
N ALA A 64 3.34 -20.09 24.77
CA ALA A 64 4.26 -20.13 25.90
C ALA A 64 5.63 -20.69 25.49
N GLU A 65 5.63 -21.75 24.67
CA GLU A 65 6.86 -22.31 24.11
C GLU A 65 7.54 -21.34 23.14
N MET A 66 6.79 -20.74 22.21
CA MET A 66 7.30 -19.76 21.27
C MET A 66 7.98 -18.60 21.99
N LEU A 67 7.33 -18.00 23.00
CA LEU A 67 7.90 -16.88 23.74
C LEU A 67 9.17 -17.29 24.49
N ARG A 68 9.18 -18.45 25.16
CA ARG A 68 10.40 -18.99 25.79
C ARG A 68 11.54 -19.16 24.77
N ALA A 69 11.23 -19.70 23.59
CA ALA A 69 12.20 -19.88 22.51
C ALA A 69 12.72 -18.55 21.96
N VAL A 70 11.88 -17.51 21.83
CA VAL A 70 12.31 -16.16 21.44
C VAL A 70 13.26 -15.57 22.49
N HIS A 71 12.91 -15.66 23.77
CA HIS A 71 13.75 -15.14 24.86
C HIS A 71 15.12 -15.82 24.95
N ARG A 72 15.20 -17.12 24.66
CA ARG A 72 16.45 -17.89 24.59
C ARG A 72 17.17 -17.79 23.23
N LYS A 73 16.67 -16.97 22.29
CA LYS A 73 17.18 -16.84 20.91
C LYS A 73 17.15 -18.16 20.12
N GLY A 74 16.31 -19.12 20.54
CA GLY A 74 16.17 -20.47 20.00
C GLY A 74 15.08 -20.61 18.93
N TYR A 75 14.10 -19.69 18.86
CA TYR A 75 12.95 -19.77 17.94
C TYR A 75 13.34 -19.84 16.45
N LYS A 76 13.00 -20.92 15.75
CA LYS A 76 13.23 -21.09 14.30
C LYS A 76 11.89 -20.95 13.56
N PRO A 77 11.73 -19.95 12.68
CA PRO A 77 10.53 -19.83 11.87
C PRO A 77 10.46 -20.96 10.85
N HIS A 78 9.25 -21.30 10.44
CA HIS A 78 9.03 -22.24 9.34
C HIS A 78 9.39 -21.60 8.00
N ALA A 79 9.70 -22.43 7.00
CA ALA A 79 9.81 -21.98 5.63
C ALA A 79 8.46 -21.41 5.15
N VAL A 80 8.53 -20.41 4.28
CA VAL A 80 7.33 -19.70 3.82
C VAL A 80 6.75 -20.42 2.60
N ASN A 81 5.45 -20.69 2.58
CA ASN A 81 4.79 -21.36 1.45
C ASN A 81 4.69 -20.42 0.24
N ARG A 82 5.23 -20.80 -0.93
CA ARG A 82 5.13 -20.02 -2.16
C ARG A 82 3.76 -20.16 -2.80
N VAL A 83 3.11 -19.04 -3.08
CA VAL A 83 1.86 -18.96 -3.82
C VAL A 83 1.99 -17.96 -4.96
N TRP A 84 1.65 -18.36 -6.17
CA TRP A 84 1.72 -17.49 -7.34
C TRP A 84 0.40 -16.76 -7.61
N ILE A 85 0.42 -15.42 -7.52
CA ILE A 85 -0.74 -14.59 -7.84
C ILE A 85 -0.58 -14.03 -9.26
N PRO A 86 -1.52 -14.29 -10.19
CA PRO A 86 -1.42 -13.74 -11.54
C PRO A 86 -1.43 -12.21 -11.52
N LYS A 87 -0.48 -11.56 -12.22
CA LYS A 87 -0.55 -10.11 -12.41
C LYS A 87 -1.69 -9.81 -13.39
N PRO A 88 -2.66 -8.96 -13.05
CA PRO A 88 -3.81 -8.79 -13.94
C PRO A 88 -3.40 -8.16 -15.27
N GLY A 89 -3.61 -8.89 -16.37
CA GLY A 89 -3.29 -8.46 -17.74
C GLY A 89 -1.83 -8.66 -18.16
N LYS A 90 -1.04 -9.45 -17.42
CA LYS A 90 0.31 -9.89 -17.79
C LYS A 90 0.41 -11.41 -17.63
N ALA A 91 1.29 -12.06 -18.41
CA ALA A 91 1.62 -13.48 -18.24
C ALA A 91 2.41 -13.74 -16.94
N GLU A 92 3.21 -12.76 -16.52
CA GLU A 92 3.97 -12.80 -15.28
C GLU A 92 3.08 -13.01 -14.04
N LYS A 93 3.53 -13.88 -13.13
CA LYS A 93 2.93 -14.07 -11.81
C LYS A 93 3.74 -13.31 -10.75
N ARG A 94 3.09 -12.92 -9.66
CA ARG A 94 3.73 -12.33 -8.48
C ARG A 94 3.90 -13.44 -7.43
N PRO A 95 5.13 -13.69 -6.96
CA PRO A 95 5.35 -14.65 -5.90
C PRO A 95 4.90 -14.06 -4.56
N LEU A 96 3.98 -14.73 -3.87
CA LEU A 96 3.61 -14.46 -2.48
C LEU A 96 4.23 -15.56 -1.61
N GLY A 97 4.75 -15.20 -0.45
CA GLY A 97 5.10 -16.11 0.61
C GLY A 97 4.05 -16.05 1.72
N VAL A 98 3.40 -17.18 2.01
CA VAL A 98 2.42 -17.32 3.10
C VAL A 98 3.11 -18.00 4.29
N PRO A 99 3.44 -17.27 5.39
CA PRO A 99 4.01 -17.89 6.57
C PRO A 99 2.92 -18.62 7.38
N CYS A 100 3.37 -19.53 8.25
CA CYS A 100 2.51 -20.17 9.25
C CYS A 100 1.76 -19.13 10.10
N ILE A 101 0.59 -19.51 10.61
CA ILE A 101 -0.28 -18.60 11.38
C ILE A 101 0.47 -18.07 12.63
N ALA A 102 1.16 -18.96 13.33
CA ALA A 102 1.94 -18.63 14.52
C ALA A 102 3.07 -17.62 14.21
N ASP A 103 3.80 -17.85 13.10
CA ASP A 103 4.83 -16.92 12.60
C ASP A 103 4.24 -15.55 12.25
N ARG A 104 3.06 -15.50 11.60
CA ARG A 104 2.39 -14.23 11.29
C ARG A 104 1.98 -13.48 12.55
N ALA A 105 1.47 -14.17 13.57
CA ALA A 105 1.13 -13.55 14.84
C ALA A 105 2.38 -12.96 15.52
N LEU A 106 3.50 -13.69 15.54
CA LEU A 106 4.76 -13.22 16.11
C LEU A 106 5.36 -12.04 15.33
N GLN A 107 5.31 -12.10 14.00
CA GLN A 107 5.74 -11.01 13.12
C GLN A 107 4.93 -9.73 13.35
N ARG A 108 3.60 -9.84 13.47
CA ARG A 108 2.72 -8.69 13.79
C ARG A 108 3.02 -8.10 15.15
N SER A 109 3.15 -8.96 16.17
CA SER A 109 3.47 -8.54 17.54
C SER A 109 4.81 -7.81 17.61
N THR A 110 5.81 -8.32 16.88
CA THR A 110 7.13 -7.67 16.76
C THR A 110 7.04 -6.35 15.99
N ALA A 111 6.27 -6.31 14.90
CA ALA A 111 6.07 -5.08 14.12
C ALA A 111 5.39 -3.98 14.95
N GLU A 112 4.41 -4.32 15.80
CA GLU A 112 3.79 -3.34 16.72
C GLU A 112 4.81 -2.72 17.69
N VAL A 113 5.69 -3.54 18.28
CA VAL A 113 6.75 -3.05 19.18
C VAL A 113 7.73 -2.14 18.44
N LEU A 114 8.16 -2.55 17.25
CA LEU A 114 9.10 -1.78 16.45
C LEU A 114 8.48 -0.49 15.88
N ASN A 115 7.20 -0.50 15.51
CA ASN A 115 6.48 0.70 15.06
C ASN A 115 6.41 1.78 16.14
N ALA A 116 6.38 1.41 17.43
CA ALA A 116 6.46 2.40 18.51
C ALA A 116 7.73 3.25 18.43
N ILE A 117 8.83 2.69 17.90
CA ILE A 117 10.10 3.38 17.68
C ILE A 117 10.07 4.08 16.31
N TYR A 118 9.94 3.30 15.23
CA TYR A 118 10.15 3.81 13.87
C TYR A 118 9.11 4.81 13.40
N GLU A 119 7.89 4.83 13.95
CA GLU A 119 6.94 5.90 13.61
C GLU A 119 7.38 7.28 14.09
N GLN A 120 8.26 7.36 15.10
CA GLN A 120 8.86 8.63 15.52
C GLN A 120 10.02 9.06 14.60
N ASP A 121 10.56 8.12 13.81
CA ASP A 121 11.74 8.34 12.97
C ASP A 121 11.34 8.60 11.51
N PHE A 122 10.30 7.92 11.05
CA PHE A 122 9.84 7.99 9.67
C PHE A 122 9.35 9.40 9.30
N LEU A 123 9.97 9.94 8.25
CA LEU A 123 9.65 11.27 7.73
C LEU A 123 8.23 11.36 7.18
N ASP A 124 7.70 12.59 7.15
CA ASP A 124 6.35 12.88 6.71
C ASP A 124 6.07 12.57 5.23
N CYS A 125 7.12 12.57 4.41
CA CYS A 125 7.05 12.18 3.01
C CYS A 125 6.67 10.70 2.78
N SER A 126 6.76 9.84 3.80
CA SER A 126 6.46 8.42 3.71
C SER A 126 5.07 8.08 4.25
N PHE A 127 4.28 7.35 3.47
CA PHE A 127 2.88 7.04 3.80
C PHE A 127 2.59 5.55 3.94
N GLY A 128 2.67 4.79 2.85
CA GLY A 128 2.11 3.44 2.79
C GLY A 128 2.65 2.48 3.84
N GLY A 129 1.75 1.69 4.44
CA GLY A 129 2.12 0.69 5.45
C GLY A 129 2.36 1.22 6.86
N ARG A 130 2.06 2.50 7.11
CA ARG A 130 2.21 3.15 8.43
C ARG A 130 0.86 3.38 9.12
N PRO A 131 0.75 3.25 10.45
CA PRO A 131 -0.47 3.57 11.19
C PRO A 131 -0.92 5.02 10.95
N GLY A 132 -2.22 5.24 10.74
CA GLY A 132 -2.79 6.56 10.51
C GLY A 132 -2.44 7.22 9.16
N ARG A 133 -1.51 6.65 8.38
CA ARG A 133 -1.14 7.16 7.05
C ARG A 133 -1.65 6.25 5.95
N GLY A 134 -2.36 6.86 5.01
CA GLY A 134 -3.04 6.13 3.94
C GLY A 134 -2.82 6.80 2.60
N GLN A 135 -3.24 6.12 1.55
CA GLN A 135 -3.13 6.62 0.18
C GLN A 135 -3.82 7.97 -0.03
N HIS A 136 -4.93 8.22 0.68
CA HIS A 136 -5.66 9.48 0.58
C HIS A 136 -4.84 10.64 1.13
N HIS A 137 -4.02 10.39 2.16
CA HIS A 137 -3.07 11.38 2.68
C HIS A 137 -1.97 11.69 1.65
N ALA A 138 -1.40 10.66 1.01
CA ALA A 138 -0.40 10.86 -0.06
C ALA A 138 -0.98 11.65 -1.24
N LEU A 139 -2.21 11.32 -1.66
CA LEU A 139 -2.90 11.99 -2.78
C LEU A 139 -3.32 13.43 -2.45
N ALA A 140 -3.71 13.69 -1.20
CA ALA A 140 -4.01 15.03 -0.68
C ALA A 140 -2.74 15.88 -0.61
N THR A 141 -1.66 15.33 -0.07
CA THR A 141 -0.35 15.98 0.02
C THR A 141 0.18 16.34 -1.37
N LEU A 142 0.13 15.39 -2.33
CA LEU A 142 0.45 15.65 -3.73
C LEU A 142 -0.40 16.79 -4.33
N ASN A 143 -1.70 16.84 -3.99
CA ASN A 143 -2.58 17.93 -4.43
C ASN A 143 -2.06 19.30 -4.00
N GLU A 144 -1.72 19.40 -2.71
CA GLU A 144 -1.34 20.65 -2.07
C GLU A 144 0.02 21.12 -2.58
N ILE A 145 0.97 20.19 -2.73
CA ILE A 145 2.28 20.48 -3.32
C ILE A 145 2.14 21.04 -4.74
N ILE A 146 1.42 20.35 -5.62
CA ILE A 146 1.31 20.79 -7.03
C ILE A 146 0.50 22.09 -7.17
N SER A 147 -0.49 22.30 -6.30
CA SER A 147 -1.39 23.47 -6.40
C SER A 147 -0.85 24.71 -5.69
N GLY A 148 -0.13 24.53 -4.57
CA GLY A 148 0.28 25.60 -3.67
C GLY A 148 1.78 25.94 -3.69
N LYS A 149 2.64 25.03 -4.16
CA LYS A 149 4.11 25.23 -4.18
C LYS A 149 4.64 25.55 -5.57
N LYS A 150 5.93 25.87 -5.68
CA LYS A 150 6.58 26.27 -6.95
C LYS A 150 6.96 25.07 -7.83
N VAL A 151 6.08 24.08 -7.96
CA VAL A 151 6.38 22.83 -8.69
C VAL A 151 5.96 22.93 -10.16
N SER A 152 6.86 22.50 -11.04
CA SER A 152 6.64 22.43 -12.50
C SER A 152 7.00 21.08 -13.12
N TRP A 153 7.76 20.26 -12.40
CA TRP A 153 8.26 18.98 -12.88
C TRP A 153 7.96 17.89 -11.85
N VAL A 154 7.59 16.71 -12.32
CA VAL A 154 7.25 15.57 -11.47
C VAL A 154 7.95 14.34 -12.01
N LEU A 155 8.79 13.72 -11.19
CA LEU A 155 9.39 12.41 -11.44
C LEU A 155 8.50 11.33 -10.81
N GLU A 156 7.83 10.54 -11.63
CA GLU A 156 7.17 9.28 -11.23
C GLU A 156 8.25 8.18 -11.24
N ALA A 157 8.39 7.42 -10.15
CA ALA A 157 9.38 6.36 -10.04
C ALA A 157 8.82 5.15 -9.29
N ASP A 158 9.18 3.97 -9.76
CA ASP A 158 8.79 2.67 -9.18
C ASP A 158 10.05 1.80 -9.11
N LEU A 159 10.12 0.93 -8.10
CA LEU A 159 11.27 0.04 -7.90
C LEU A 159 11.02 -1.34 -8.52
N LYS A 160 12.03 -1.85 -9.22
CA LYS A 160 11.99 -3.17 -9.84
C LYS A 160 12.09 -4.26 -8.77
N HIS A 161 11.13 -5.18 -8.74
CA HIS A 161 11.07 -6.33 -7.82
C HIS A 161 11.35 -5.99 -6.35
N PHE A 162 10.96 -4.80 -5.86
CA PHE A 162 11.42 -4.22 -4.60
C PHE A 162 11.54 -5.19 -3.42
N PHE A 163 10.48 -5.88 -3.02
CA PHE A 163 10.53 -6.79 -1.87
C PHE A 163 11.51 -7.97 -2.08
N GLY A 164 11.72 -8.40 -3.32
CA GLY A 164 12.65 -9.48 -3.67
C GLY A 164 14.11 -9.05 -3.72
N SER A 165 14.40 -7.76 -3.95
CA SER A 165 15.77 -7.22 -4.08
C SER A 165 16.33 -6.64 -2.79
N LEU A 166 15.63 -6.74 -1.65
CA LEU A 166 16.12 -6.22 -0.37
C LEU A 166 17.33 -7.02 0.12
N ASP A 167 18.49 -6.39 0.11
CA ASP A 167 19.72 -6.97 0.64
C ASP A 167 19.63 -7.16 2.16
N HIS A 168 19.88 -8.39 2.62
CA HIS A 168 19.74 -8.75 4.04
C HIS A 168 20.79 -8.05 4.90
N GLN A 169 22.00 -7.84 4.41
CA GLN A 169 23.07 -7.22 5.18
C GLN A 169 22.76 -5.74 5.43
N TRP A 170 22.36 -5.01 4.39
CA TRP A 170 21.88 -3.64 4.52
C TRP A 170 20.64 -3.55 5.40
N MET A 171 19.67 -4.46 5.23
CA MET A 171 18.48 -4.50 6.08
C MET A 171 18.84 -4.62 7.56
N MET A 172 19.73 -5.55 7.91
CA MET A 172 20.16 -5.72 9.30
C MET A 172 20.92 -4.49 9.82
N THR A 173 21.77 -3.88 8.99
CA THR A 173 22.49 -2.65 9.34
C THR A 173 21.51 -1.52 9.69
N PHE A 174 20.46 -1.34 8.89
CA PHE A 174 19.44 -0.31 9.11
C PHE A 174 18.58 -0.59 10.35
N VAL A 175 18.23 -1.84 10.59
CA VAL A 175 17.51 -2.24 11.81
C VAL A 175 18.36 -1.97 13.04
N GLU A 176 19.65 -2.29 12.99
CA GLU A 176 20.56 -2.17 14.13
C GLU A 176 20.88 -0.73 14.53
N HIS A 177 20.65 0.26 13.65
CA HIS A 177 20.76 1.68 13.98
C HIS A 177 19.89 2.08 15.18
N ARG A 178 18.71 1.47 15.33
CA ARG A 178 17.79 1.74 16.45
C ARG A 178 17.56 0.55 17.35
N ILE A 179 17.77 -0.67 16.86
CA ILE A 179 17.49 -1.89 17.62
C ILE A 179 18.80 -2.53 18.07
N GLY A 180 19.03 -2.50 19.38
CA GLY A 180 20.15 -3.18 20.03
C GLY A 180 19.77 -4.49 20.72
N ASP A 181 18.48 -4.84 20.81
CA ASP A 181 18.04 -6.08 21.45
C ASP A 181 18.44 -7.31 20.60
N PRO A 182 19.39 -8.15 21.05
CA PRO A 182 19.91 -9.25 20.25
C PRO A 182 18.84 -10.31 19.97
N ARG A 183 17.76 -10.39 20.76
CA ARG A 183 16.65 -11.33 20.54
C ARG A 183 15.82 -10.90 19.35
N ILE A 184 15.51 -9.61 19.23
CA ILE A 184 14.74 -9.06 18.11
C ILE A 184 15.57 -9.10 16.82
N VAL A 185 16.83 -8.66 16.89
CA VAL A 185 17.77 -8.71 15.75
C VAL A 185 17.88 -10.14 15.21
N ARG A 186 18.09 -11.12 16.11
CA ARG A 186 18.16 -12.55 15.72
C ARG A 186 16.85 -13.04 15.11
N LEU A 187 15.71 -12.62 15.62
CA LEU A 187 14.40 -13.02 15.11
C LEU A 187 14.17 -12.52 13.69
N ILE A 188 14.46 -11.23 13.42
CA ILE A 188 14.39 -10.64 12.08
C ILE A 188 15.33 -11.35 11.12
N GLN A 189 16.59 -11.58 11.53
CA GLN A 189 17.56 -12.30 10.73
C GLN A 189 17.06 -13.71 10.34
N ARG A 190 16.42 -14.43 11.27
CA ARG A 190 15.86 -15.75 10.99
C ARG A 190 14.67 -15.69 10.03
N TRP A 191 13.81 -14.68 10.13
CA TRP A 191 12.71 -14.52 9.16
C TRP A 191 13.20 -14.22 7.75
N LEU A 192 14.23 -13.38 7.61
CA LEU A 192 14.85 -13.09 6.31
C LEU A 192 15.45 -14.37 5.69
N LYS A 193 16.02 -15.25 6.52
CA LYS A 193 16.65 -16.50 6.09
C LYS A 193 15.74 -17.73 6.07
N ALA A 194 14.47 -17.61 6.43
CA ALA A 194 13.56 -18.75 6.65
C ALA A 194 13.35 -19.63 5.39
N GLY A 195 13.77 -19.15 4.22
CA GLY A 195 13.62 -19.86 2.97
C GLY A 195 12.16 -19.94 2.51
N VAL A 196 11.97 -20.57 1.37
CA VAL A 196 10.67 -20.70 0.72
C VAL A 196 10.46 -22.15 0.34
N MET A 197 9.26 -22.67 0.60
CA MET A 197 8.81 -23.97 0.13
C MET A 197 7.98 -23.76 -1.14
N GLU A 198 8.32 -24.44 -2.23
CA GLU A 198 7.61 -24.38 -3.51
C GLU A 198 7.53 -25.79 -4.10
N ASP A 199 6.31 -26.27 -4.36
CA ASP A 199 6.03 -27.61 -4.91
C ASP A 199 6.73 -28.77 -4.18
N GLY A 200 6.90 -28.64 -2.86
CA GLY A 200 7.55 -29.64 -2.01
C GLY A 200 9.08 -29.51 -1.92
N GLU A 201 9.67 -28.57 -2.65
CA GLU A 201 11.10 -28.29 -2.64
C GLU A 201 11.44 -27.03 -1.82
N PHE A 202 12.55 -27.11 -1.07
CA PHE A 202 13.05 -26.01 -0.24
C PHE A 202 14.07 -25.15 -0.99
N TYR A 203 13.82 -23.84 -1.02
CA TYR A 203 14.69 -22.83 -1.62
C TYR A 203 15.21 -21.87 -0.56
N ALA A 204 16.54 -21.77 -0.44
CA ALA A 204 17.16 -20.80 0.46
C ALA A 204 16.93 -19.35 -0.03
N SER A 205 16.57 -18.44 0.88
CA SER A 205 16.44 -17.01 0.57
C SER A 205 17.77 -16.31 0.83
N LYS A 206 18.47 -15.93 -0.24
CA LYS A 206 19.73 -15.17 -0.19
C LYS A 206 19.50 -13.66 -0.13
N GLU A 207 18.38 -13.20 -0.66
CA GLU A 207 17.94 -11.81 -0.68
C GLU A 207 16.42 -11.71 -0.61
N GLY A 208 15.94 -10.50 -0.35
CA GLY A 208 14.53 -10.16 -0.31
C GLY A 208 13.85 -10.44 1.02
N THR A 209 12.59 -10.05 1.10
CA THR A 209 11.67 -10.38 2.19
C THR A 209 10.50 -11.16 1.59
N PRO A 210 10.01 -12.21 2.26
CA PRO A 210 8.81 -12.90 1.78
C PRO A 210 7.64 -11.92 1.66
N GLN A 211 7.13 -11.74 0.44
CA GLN A 211 5.92 -10.93 0.19
C GLN A 211 4.75 -11.63 0.86
N GLY A 212 4.25 -11.11 1.99
CA GLY A 212 3.16 -11.75 2.76
C GLY A 212 3.53 -12.02 4.23
N GLY A 213 4.81 -11.90 4.59
CA GLY A 213 5.22 -11.73 5.98
C GLY A 213 4.63 -10.46 6.58
N SER A 214 4.05 -10.54 7.78
CA SER A 214 3.38 -9.38 8.39
C SER A 214 4.36 -8.27 8.78
N ILE A 215 5.63 -8.60 8.99
CA ILE A 215 6.69 -7.63 9.31
C ILE A 215 7.34 -7.03 8.05
N SER A 216 7.17 -7.65 6.88
CA SER A 216 7.90 -7.28 5.65
C SER A 216 7.63 -5.83 5.21
N VAL A 217 6.42 -5.31 5.47
CA VAL A 217 6.06 -3.91 5.16
C VAL A 217 6.82 -2.91 6.03
N LEU A 218 7.00 -3.22 7.32
CA LEU A 218 7.79 -2.38 8.21
C LEU A 218 9.26 -2.39 7.80
N LEU A 219 9.83 -3.58 7.58
CA LEU A 219 11.23 -3.72 7.15
C LEU A 219 11.50 -2.97 5.83
N SER A 220 10.58 -3.05 4.88
CA SER A 220 10.73 -2.36 3.60
C SER A 220 10.66 -0.84 3.75
N ASN A 221 9.83 -0.34 4.68
CA ASN A 221 9.79 1.08 5.03
C ASN A 221 11.07 1.54 5.74
N ILE A 222 11.63 0.74 6.66
CA ILE A 222 12.93 0.99 7.30
C ILE A 222 14.01 1.13 6.22
N TYR A 223 14.06 0.19 5.27
CA TYR A 223 15.05 0.22 4.21
C TYR A 223 14.99 1.50 3.38
N LEU A 224 13.81 1.86 2.87
CA LEU A 224 13.66 3.08 2.05
C LEU A 224 13.76 4.37 2.86
N HIS A 225 13.50 4.33 4.17
CA HIS A 225 13.73 5.48 5.03
C HIS A 225 15.21 5.91 5.00
N TYR A 226 16.14 4.97 5.14
CA TYR A 226 17.59 5.26 5.09
C TYR A 226 18.12 5.45 3.66
N VAL A 227 17.63 4.66 2.70
CA VAL A 227 18.13 4.70 1.33
C VAL A 227 17.65 5.94 0.57
N LEU A 228 16.37 6.28 0.73
CA LEU A 228 15.68 7.31 -0.05
C LEU A 228 15.26 8.51 0.81
N ASP A 229 14.45 8.33 1.84
CA ASP A 229 13.78 9.45 2.52
C ASP A 229 14.78 10.40 3.21
N LEU A 230 15.63 9.86 4.10
CA LEU A 230 16.66 10.63 4.80
C LEU A 230 17.70 11.19 3.82
N TRP A 231 18.11 10.40 2.84
CA TRP A 231 19.06 10.86 1.82
C TRP A 231 18.51 12.03 1.01
N PHE A 232 17.24 11.94 0.59
CA PHE A 232 16.58 13.02 -0.12
C PHE A 232 16.52 14.28 0.74
N GLU A 233 16.00 14.17 1.96
CA GLU A 233 15.74 15.33 2.82
C GLU A 233 17.04 15.99 3.33
N LYS A 234 18.05 15.19 3.71
CA LYS A 234 19.27 15.70 4.34
C LYS A 234 20.43 15.97 3.39
N ALA A 235 20.53 15.23 2.26
CA ALA A 235 21.69 15.33 1.37
C ALA A 235 21.35 15.88 -0.02
N VAL A 236 20.17 15.57 -0.57
CA VAL A 236 19.78 16.03 -1.91
C VAL A 236 19.16 17.41 -1.85
N LYS A 237 18.06 17.55 -1.10
CA LYS A 237 17.21 18.75 -1.08
C LYS A 237 17.98 20.04 -0.77
N PRO A 238 18.94 20.08 0.18
CA PRO A 238 19.75 21.30 0.42
C PRO A 238 20.66 21.71 -0.75
N ARG A 239 20.93 20.80 -1.69
CA ARG A 239 21.82 21.04 -2.84
C ARG A 239 21.07 21.39 -4.12
N LEU A 240 19.74 21.39 -4.10
CA LEU A 240 18.90 21.76 -5.24
C LEU A 240 18.74 23.27 -5.29
N LYS A 241 18.56 23.82 -6.50
CA LYS A 241 18.38 25.27 -6.66
C LYS A 241 16.95 25.70 -6.32
N GLY A 242 15.96 24.88 -6.69
CA GLY A 242 14.54 25.16 -6.48
C GLY A 242 13.90 24.30 -5.40
N GLU A 243 12.60 24.51 -5.21
CA GLU A 243 11.82 23.68 -4.30
C GLU A 243 11.73 22.21 -4.79
N ALA A 244 11.81 21.27 -3.85
CA ALA A 244 11.62 19.86 -4.12
C ALA A 244 10.89 19.13 -2.97
N TYR A 245 10.02 18.19 -3.33
CA TYR A 245 9.17 17.46 -2.38
C TYR A 245 9.06 15.98 -2.77
N LEU A 246 9.33 15.08 -1.83
CA LEU A 246 9.18 13.64 -1.99
C LEU A 246 7.84 13.19 -1.40
N ILE A 247 7.14 12.29 -2.09
CA ILE A 247 5.92 11.62 -1.62
C ILE A 247 6.08 10.14 -1.94
N ARG A 248 6.17 9.30 -0.92
CA ARG A 248 6.42 7.85 -1.04
C ARG A 248 5.28 7.03 -0.47
N TYR A 249 4.82 6.05 -1.23
CA TYR A 249 3.85 5.06 -0.80
C TYR A 249 4.43 3.65 -0.99
N ILE A 250 5.06 3.12 0.07
CA ILE A 250 5.86 1.89 0.01
C ILE A 250 7.00 2.06 -1.01
N ASP A 251 6.91 1.42 -2.18
CA ASP A 251 7.89 1.39 -3.28
C ASP A 251 7.57 2.34 -4.44
N ASP A 252 6.31 2.78 -4.54
CA ASP A 252 5.86 3.79 -5.51
C ASP A 252 6.11 5.18 -4.92
N PHE A 253 6.91 6.01 -5.59
CA PHE A 253 7.18 7.36 -5.11
C PHE A 253 7.21 8.39 -6.23
N ILE A 254 6.88 9.61 -5.82
CA ILE A 254 6.89 10.79 -6.67
C ILE A 254 7.81 11.83 -6.06
N VAL A 255 8.62 12.47 -6.91
CA VAL A 255 9.41 13.63 -6.52
C VAL A 255 9.02 14.83 -7.38
N CYS A 256 8.53 15.86 -6.72
CA CYS A 256 8.14 17.12 -7.33
C CYS A 256 9.31 18.10 -7.29
N PHE A 257 9.56 18.81 -8.40
CA PHE A 257 10.63 19.79 -8.54
C PHE A 257 10.12 21.09 -9.15
N GLN A 258 10.75 22.19 -8.77
CA GLN A 258 10.58 23.48 -9.43
C GLN A 258 11.26 23.50 -10.80
N TYR A 259 12.52 23.03 -10.88
CA TYR A 259 13.34 23.13 -12.08
C TYR A 259 13.66 21.77 -12.70
N ARG A 260 13.64 21.71 -14.03
CA ARG A 260 13.99 20.50 -14.80
C ARG A 260 15.43 20.03 -14.53
N ALA A 261 16.36 20.97 -14.42
CA ALA A 261 17.77 20.67 -14.18
C ALA A 261 17.98 19.93 -12.85
N ASP A 262 17.30 20.36 -11.79
CA ASP A 262 17.30 19.69 -10.49
C ASP A 262 16.72 18.27 -10.59
N ALA A 263 15.62 18.11 -11.32
CA ALA A 263 14.99 16.80 -11.53
C ALA A 263 15.92 15.83 -12.28
N ASN A 264 16.59 16.27 -13.35
CA ASN A 264 17.55 15.46 -14.09
C ASN A 264 18.76 15.08 -13.23
N ARG A 265 19.33 16.04 -12.51
CA ARG A 265 20.47 15.79 -11.60
C ARG A 265 20.09 14.79 -10.50
N PHE A 266 18.90 14.93 -9.93
CA PHE A 266 18.38 13.98 -8.95
C PHE A 266 18.20 12.59 -9.57
N HIS A 267 17.61 12.48 -10.75
CA HIS A 267 17.37 11.19 -11.40
C HIS A 267 18.65 10.39 -11.61
N GLU A 268 19.74 11.04 -12.06
CA GLU A 268 21.05 10.39 -12.21
C GLU A 268 21.68 10.03 -10.86
N ALA A 269 21.57 10.89 -9.85
CA ALA A 269 22.04 10.58 -8.51
C ALA A 269 21.26 9.43 -7.85
N LEU A 270 19.95 9.36 -8.11
CA LEU A 270 19.03 8.34 -7.59
C LEU A 270 19.40 6.96 -8.12
N LYS A 271 19.69 6.81 -9.41
CA LYS A 271 20.17 5.54 -9.99
C LYS A 271 21.40 5.02 -9.25
N LYS A 272 22.42 5.87 -9.08
CA LYS A 272 23.66 5.53 -8.37
C LYS A 272 23.40 5.20 -6.90
N ARG A 273 22.53 5.98 -6.24
CA ARG A 273 22.14 5.76 -4.85
C ARG A 273 21.48 4.39 -4.68
N LEU A 274 20.47 4.07 -5.48
CA LEU A 274 19.74 2.80 -5.39
C LEU A 274 20.65 1.61 -5.67
N HIS A 275 21.51 1.69 -6.70
CA HIS A 275 22.45 0.62 -7.02
C HIS A 275 23.41 0.29 -5.86
N LYS A 276 23.88 1.32 -5.12
CA LYS A 276 24.70 1.11 -3.92
C LYS A 276 24.01 0.23 -2.88
N PHE A 277 22.68 0.31 -2.78
CA PHE A 277 21.87 -0.48 -1.85
C PHE A 277 21.12 -1.61 -2.56
N LYS A 278 21.64 -2.12 -3.68
CA LYS A 278 21.09 -3.28 -4.41
C LYS A 278 19.64 -3.11 -4.87
N LEU A 279 19.21 -1.86 -5.10
CA LEU A 279 17.91 -1.52 -5.64
C LEU A 279 18.04 -0.98 -7.06
N GLU A 280 17.00 -1.18 -7.87
CA GLU A 280 16.92 -0.69 -9.24
C GLU A 280 15.58 0.00 -9.50
N LEU A 281 15.60 1.04 -10.33
CA LEU A 281 14.39 1.67 -10.86
C LEU A 281 13.79 0.80 -11.96
N GLU A 282 12.46 0.77 -12.04
CA GLU A 282 11.73 0.20 -13.17
C GLU A 282 11.72 1.21 -14.33
N PRO A 283 12.49 1.01 -15.43
CA PRO A 283 12.66 2.00 -16.48
C PRO A 283 11.33 2.34 -17.17
N ASP A 284 10.48 1.35 -17.40
CA ASP A 284 9.19 1.50 -18.09
C ASP A 284 8.17 2.34 -17.32
N LYS A 285 8.36 2.47 -16.00
CA LYS A 285 7.47 3.24 -15.12
C LYS A 285 8.07 4.54 -14.64
N THR A 286 9.38 4.73 -14.83
CA THR A 286 10.06 5.92 -14.36
C THR A 286 10.00 7.01 -15.42
N ARG A 287 9.35 8.13 -15.11
CA ARG A 287 9.12 9.21 -16.08
C ARG A 287 9.22 10.58 -15.45
N LEU A 288 9.93 11.48 -16.11
CA LEU A 288 9.95 12.90 -15.77
C LEU A 288 8.92 13.65 -16.62
N ILE A 289 7.97 14.27 -15.96
CA ILE A 289 6.78 14.88 -16.57
C ILE A 289 6.75 16.36 -16.23
N GLU A 290 6.49 17.22 -17.23
CA GLU A 290 6.18 18.62 -16.99
C GLU A 290 4.72 18.74 -16.51
N PHE A 291 4.52 19.06 -15.24
CA PHE A 291 3.20 19.01 -14.60
C PHE A 291 3.02 20.10 -13.53
N GLY A 292 1.86 20.74 -13.52
CA GLY A 292 1.49 21.74 -12.52
C GLY A 292 1.02 23.06 -13.13
N ARG A 293 0.89 24.07 -12.27
CA ARG A 293 0.35 25.40 -12.65
C ARG A 293 1.20 26.08 -13.72
N PHE A 294 2.52 25.99 -13.60
CA PHE A 294 3.47 26.61 -14.52
C PHE A 294 3.50 25.88 -15.86
N ALA A 295 3.53 24.54 -15.83
CA ALA A 295 3.43 23.70 -17.03
C ALA A 295 2.16 24.00 -17.85
N SER A 296 1.02 24.17 -17.18
CA SER A 296 -0.23 24.52 -17.85
C SER A 296 -0.21 25.90 -18.50
N ARG A 297 0.56 26.86 -17.98
CA ARG A 297 0.75 28.17 -18.61
C ARG A 297 1.70 28.07 -19.79
N GLN A 298 2.81 27.36 -19.63
CA GLN A 298 3.85 27.20 -20.66
C GLN A 298 3.34 26.39 -21.86
N ALA A 299 2.58 25.32 -21.64
CA ALA A 299 1.92 24.56 -22.71
C ALA A 299 0.96 25.44 -23.54
N LYS A 300 0.20 26.33 -22.88
CA LYS A 300 -0.70 27.27 -23.57
C LYS A 300 0.10 28.29 -24.41
N ALA A 301 1.22 28.78 -23.89
CA ALA A 301 2.12 29.67 -24.63
C ALA A 301 2.77 28.97 -25.85
N GLN A 302 3.04 27.67 -25.76
CA GLN A 302 3.61 26.86 -26.84
C GLN A 302 2.56 26.28 -27.82
N GLY A 303 1.29 26.71 -27.76
CA GLY A 303 0.22 26.19 -28.63
C GLY A 303 -0.20 24.73 -28.37
N LYS A 304 0.30 24.09 -27.30
CA LYS A 304 -0.10 22.72 -26.93
C LYS A 304 -1.45 22.74 -26.20
N LYS A 305 -2.35 21.82 -26.58
CA LYS A 305 -3.71 21.77 -26.02
C LYS A 305 -3.74 21.50 -24.50
N LYS A 306 -2.90 20.58 -23.99
CA LYS A 306 -2.85 20.22 -22.55
C LYS A 306 -1.46 19.71 -22.14
N PRO A 307 -1.05 19.93 -20.88
CA PRO A 307 0.10 19.24 -20.28
C PRO A 307 -0.12 17.74 -20.22
N GLU A 308 0.98 17.02 -19.99
CA GLU A 308 0.97 15.59 -19.76
C GLU A 308 0.18 15.20 -18.49
N THR A 309 -0.12 13.90 -18.35
CA THR A 309 -0.87 13.38 -17.20
C THR A 309 0.01 12.52 -16.31
N LEU A 310 -0.12 12.73 -15.01
CA LEU A 310 0.60 11.98 -13.98
C LEU A 310 -0.22 10.78 -13.50
N TYR A 311 0.41 9.62 -13.32
CA TYR A 311 -0.22 8.45 -12.75
C TYR A 311 0.30 8.24 -11.33
N PHE A 312 -0.59 8.05 -10.37
CA PHE A 312 -0.21 7.78 -8.99
C PHE A 312 -1.35 7.12 -8.23
N LEU A 313 -1.06 6.05 -7.48
CA LEU A 313 -2.00 5.37 -6.58
C LEU A 313 -3.38 5.08 -7.22
N GLY A 314 -3.37 4.62 -8.47
CA GLY A 314 -4.58 4.24 -9.21
C GLY A 314 -5.41 5.39 -9.78
N PHE A 315 -4.90 6.63 -9.71
CA PHE A 315 -5.49 7.81 -10.32
C PHE A 315 -4.62 8.34 -11.46
N THR A 316 -5.27 8.85 -12.50
CA THR A 316 -4.68 9.76 -13.47
C THR A 316 -4.97 11.19 -13.03
N HIS A 317 -3.92 11.95 -12.75
CA HIS A 317 -3.93 13.36 -12.41
C HIS A 317 -3.71 14.19 -13.68
N PHE A 318 -4.45 15.28 -13.82
CA PHE A 318 -4.35 16.17 -14.97
C PHE A 318 -4.56 17.63 -14.57
N CYS A 319 -3.91 18.54 -15.27
CA CYS A 319 -4.08 19.97 -15.05
C CYS A 319 -5.48 20.42 -15.51
N THR A 320 -6.24 21.11 -14.64
CA THR A 320 -7.54 21.68 -14.96
C THR A 320 -7.73 23.02 -14.23
N ARG A 321 -8.91 23.62 -14.39
CA ARG A 321 -9.33 24.82 -13.65
C ARG A 321 -10.61 24.56 -12.87
N ASN A 322 -10.78 25.27 -11.76
CA ASN A 322 -12.03 25.29 -11.02
C ASN A 322 -13.05 26.24 -11.69
N ARG A 323 -14.26 26.32 -11.14
CA ARG A 323 -15.33 27.21 -11.66
C ARG A 323 -14.95 28.70 -11.67
N LYS A 324 -14.03 29.12 -10.80
CA LYS A 324 -13.50 30.49 -10.72
C LYS A 324 -12.29 30.73 -11.65
N GLY A 325 -11.92 29.76 -12.48
CA GLY A 325 -10.77 29.86 -13.39
C GLY A 325 -9.40 29.61 -12.75
N ASN A 326 -9.32 29.35 -11.44
CA ASN A 326 -8.05 29.05 -10.77
C ASN A 326 -7.57 27.65 -11.11
N PHE A 327 -6.24 27.48 -11.15
CA PHE A 327 -5.61 26.18 -11.37
C PHE A 327 -6.06 25.17 -10.31
N MET A 328 -6.25 23.93 -10.75
CA MET A 328 -6.62 22.81 -9.90
C MET A 328 -6.08 21.51 -10.51
N VAL A 329 -5.67 20.57 -9.67
CA VAL A 329 -5.36 19.20 -10.10
C VAL A 329 -6.67 18.42 -10.22
N GLY A 330 -7.02 18.04 -11.45
CA GLY A 330 -8.13 17.14 -11.75
C GLY A 330 -7.71 15.68 -11.55
N ARG A 331 -8.66 14.83 -11.17
CA ARG A 331 -8.45 13.40 -10.95
C ARG A 331 -9.47 12.56 -11.69
N LYS A 332 -9.04 11.40 -12.17
CA LYS A 332 -9.90 10.32 -12.63
C LYS A 332 -9.30 8.97 -12.28
N THR A 333 -10.11 7.96 -11.99
CA THR A 333 -9.63 6.58 -11.87
C THR A 333 -8.86 6.20 -13.14
N GLU A 334 -7.69 5.59 -12.95
CA GLU A 334 -6.86 5.12 -14.05
C GLU A 334 -7.66 4.16 -14.96
N LYS A 335 -7.56 4.32 -16.29
CA LYS A 335 -8.35 3.52 -17.25
C LYS A 335 -8.22 2.02 -17.03
N LYS A 336 -7.01 1.51 -16.80
CA LYS A 336 -6.75 0.09 -16.56
C LYS A 336 -7.41 -0.39 -15.26
N ARG A 337 -7.34 0.41 -14.19
CA ARG A 337 -7.98 0.12 -12.89
C ARG A 337 -9.50 0.15 -12.98
N LEU A 338 -10.06 1.13 -13.68
CA LEU A 338 -11.50 1.22 -13.91
C LEU A 338 -12.05 -0.02 -14.63
N ARG A 339 -11.39 -0.41 -15.74
CA ARG A 339 -11.74 -1.63 -16.49
C ARG A 339 -11.63 -2.87 -15.62
N ARG A 340 -10.58 -2.98 -14.80
CA ARG A 340 -10.39 -4.09 -13.87
C ARG A 340 -11.50 -4.16 -12.82
N SER A 341 -11.92 -3.02 -12.23
CA SER A 341 -13.02 -2.99 -11.28
C SER A 341 -14.33 -3.44 -11.92
N ILE A 342 -14.66 -2.94 -13.11
CA ILE A 342 -15.85 -3.37 -13.86
C ILE A 342 -15.79 -4.86 -14.18
N GLY A 343 -14.66 -5.35 -14.71
CA GLY A 343 -14.47 -6.76 -15.04
C GLY A 343 -14.62 -7.67 -13.82
N LYS A 344 -14.07 -7.27 -12.66
CA LYS A 344 -14.25 -8.01 -11.41
C LYS A 344 -15.73 -8.10 -11.01
N ILE A 345 -16.46 -6.98 -11.04
CA ILE A 345 -17.90 -6.95 -10.74
C ILE A 345 -18.68 -7.85 -11.70
N GLN A 346 -18.40 -7.76 -13.00
CA GLN A 346 -19.07 -8.60 -14.01
C GLN A 346 -18.81 -10.09 -13.79
N THR A 347 -17.58 -10.48 -13.46
CA THR A 347 -17.26 -11.86 -13.10
C THR A 347 -18.02 -12.32 -11.87
N THR A 348 -18.05 -11.51 -10.81
CA THR A 348 -18.84 -11.86 -9.61
C THR A 348 -20.33 -11.97 -9.91
N LEU A 349 -20.90 -11.04 -10.69
CA LEU A 349 -22.30 -11.06 -11.11
C LEU A 349 -22.66 -12.31 -11.92
N ARG A 350 -21.73 -12.86 -12.71
CA ARG A 350 -21.93 -14.14 -13.39
C ARG A 350 -22.01 -15.30 -12.42
N LEU A 351 -21.14 -15.33 -11.41
CA LEU A 351 -21.10 -16.41 -10.41
C LEU A 351 -22.34 -16.41 -9.52
N ILE A 352 -22.83 -15.24 -9.12
CA ILE A 352 -23.99 -15.10 -8.22
C ILE A 352 -25.33 -15.01 -8.94
N ARG A 353 -25.37 -15.22 -10.26
CA ARG A 353 -26.55 -14.98 -11.11
C ARG A 353 -27.82 -15.67 -10.60
N HIS A 354 -27.67 -16.89 -10.09
CA HIS A 354 -28.77 -17.73 -9.64
C HIS A 354 -29.12 -17.53 -8.15
N TRP A 355 -28.38 -16.69 -7.42
CA TRP A 355 -28.67 -16.40 -6.02
C TRP A 355 -30.00 -15.65 -5.85
N PRO A 356 -30.59 -15.66 -4.64
CA PRO A 356 -31.68 -14.76 -4.29
C PRO A 356 -31.30 -13.29 -4.55
N ILE A 357 -32.27 -12.50 -5.03
CA ILE A 357 -32.04 -11.07 -5.34
C ILE A 357 -31.47 -10.28 -4.14
N PRO A 358 -31.97 -10.45 -2.90
CA PRO A 358 -31.41 -9.74 -1.74
C PRO A 358 -29.91 -10.01 -1.54
N GLU A 359 -29.48 -11.27 -1.66
CA GLU A 359 -28.08 -11.66 -1.52
C GLU A 359 -27.20 -11.13 -2.66
N GLN A 360 -27.74 -11.09 -3.89
CA GLN A 360 -27.05 -10.46 -5.01
C GLN A 360 -26.80 -8.98 -4.73
N VAL A 361 -27.82 -8.26 -4.28
CA VAL A 361 -27.72 -6.83 -3.98
C VAL A 361 -26.77 -6.56 -2.84
N GLU A 362 -26.77 -7.37 -1.78
CA GLU A 362 -25.79 -7.20 -0.70
C GLU A 362 -24.37 -7.42 -1.20
N LYS A 363 -24.14 -8.44 -2.04
CA LYS A 363 -22.82 -8.65 -2.64
C LYS A 363 -22.38 -7.51 -3.56
N ILE A 364 -23.27 -7.02 -4.41
CA ILE A 364 -23.03 -5.87 -5.29
C ILE A 364 -22.70 -4.64 -4.45
N ASN A 365 -23.49 -4.36 -3.42
CA ASN A 365 -23.31 -3.21 -2.53
C ASN A 365 -22.00 -3.29 -1.76
N GLN A 366 -21.60 -4.47 -1.29
CA GLN A 366 -20.28 -4.70 -0.69
C GLN A 366 -19.15 -4.29 -1.66
N MET A 367 -19.23 -4.70 -2.93
CA MET A 367 -18.22 -4.37 -3.94
C MET A 367 -18.22 -2.87 -4.30
N LEU A 368 -19.40 -2.27 -4.48
CA LEU A 368 -19.55 -0.86 -4.80
C LEU A 368 -19.08 0.03 -3.65
N ARG A 369 -19.47 -0.26 -2.40
CA ARG A 369 -18.99 0.44 -1.19
C ARG A 369 -17.47 0.40 -1.12
N GLY A 370 -16.85 -0.77 -1.33
CA GLY A 370 -15.38 -0.88 -1.38
C GLY A 370 -14.73 -0.03 -2.48
N HIS A 371 -15.31 -0.01 -3.68
CA HIS A 371 -14.83 0.83 -4.77
C HIS A 371 -14.98 2.33 -4.45
N TYR A 372 -16.12 2.75 -3.90
CA TYR A 372 -16.38 4.14 -3.54
C TYR A 372 -15.52 4.60 -2.37
N ASN A 373 -15.27 3.76 -1.35
CA ASN A 373 -14.37 4.11 -0.24
C ASN A 373 -12.97 4.44 -0.73
N TYR A 374 -12.47 3.71 -1.73
CA TYR A 374 -11.16 3.95 -2.32
C TYR A 374 -11.16 5.16 -3.27
N TYR A 375 -12.03 5.13 -4.28
CA TYR A 375 -12.01 6.06 -5.41
C TYR A 375 -12.90 7.31 -5.20
N GLY A 376 -13.62 7.38 -4.09
CA GLY A 376 -14.55 8.42 -3.66
C GLY A 376 -13.92 9.76 -3.32
N MET A 377 -12.86 10.16 -4.02
CA MET A 377 -12.22 11.45 -3.81
C MET A 377 -12.79 12.53 -4.72
N ALA A 378 -12.62 13.78 -4.28
CA ALA A 378 -12.99 14.97 -5.01
C ALA A 378 -12.48 14.96 -6.47
N GLY A 379 -13.36 15.31 -7.40
CA GLY A 379 -13.07 15.33 -8.83
C GLY A 379 -13.30 14.00 -9.57
N ASN A 380 -13.47 12.87 -8.88
CA ASN A 380 -13.57 11.56 -9.52
C ASN A 380 -15.00 11.00 -9.69
N LEU A 381 -16.05 11.75 -9.34
CA LEU A 381 -17.44 11.28 -9.34
C LEU A 381 -17.88 10.68 -10.68
N LYS A 382 -17.45 11.26 -11.80
CA LYS A 382 -17.76 10.74 -13.16
C LYS A 382 -17.27 9.30 -13.35
N SER A 383 -16.10 8.95 -12.82
CA SER A 383 -15.57 7.58 -12.94
C SER A 383 -16.35 6.60 -12.08
N LEU A 384 -16.80 7.02 -10.89
CA LEU A 384 -17.64 6.20 -10.01
C LEU A 384 -18.99 5.90 -10.66
N TYR A 385 -19.61 6.92 -11.29
CA TYR A 385 -20.84 6.72 -12.06
C TYR A 385 -20.67 5.74 -13.22
N LYS A 386 -19.51 5.72 -13.89
CA LYS A 386 -19.24 4.71 -14.93
C LYS A 386 -19.26 3.29 -14.37
N VAL A 387 -18.70 3.07 -13.18
CA VAL A 387 -18.75 1.75 -12.52
C VAL A 387 -20.17 1.41 -12.11
N TYR A 388 -20.89 2.36 -11.52
CA TYR A 388 -22.30 2.17 -11.16
C TYR A 388 -23.16 1.81 -12.37
N GLN A 389 -23.10 2.60 -13.45
CA GLN A 389 -23.87 2.35 -14.67
C GLN A 389 -23.51 1.01 -15.33
N ALA A 390 -22.23 0.67 -15.37
CA ALA A 390 -21.78 -0.63 -15.89
C ALA A 390 -22.30 -1.79 -15.04
N THR A 391 -22.35 -1.60 -13.71
CA THR A 391 -22.89 -2.59 -12.76
C THR A 391 -24.39 -2.74 -12.92
N ASP A 392 -25.14 -1.62 -12.91
CA ASP A 392 -26.60 -1.57 -13.07
C ASP A 392 -27.03 -2.25 -14.38
N LYS A 393 -26.41 -1.86 -15.51
CA LYS A 393 -26.70 -2.45 -16.82
C LYS A 393 -26.35 -3.94 -16.88
N TYR A 394 -25.23 -4.35 -16.27
CA TYR A 394 -24.83 -5.75 -16.31
C TYR A 394 -25.67 -6.62 -15.37
N TRP A 395 -26.10 -6.09 -14.23
CA TRP A 395 -26.99 -6.79 -13.33
C TRP A 395 -28.35 -7.05 -13.97
N HIS A 396 -28.94 -6.04 -14.63
CA HIS A 396 -30.13 -6.21 -15.46
C HIS A 396 -29.95 -7.33 -16.51
N LYS A 397 -28.84 -7.32 -17.24
CA LYS A 397 -28.49 -8.40 -18.18
C LYS A 397 -28.44 -9.79 -17.50
N MET A 398 -27.87 -9.89 -16.30
CA MET A 398 -27.82 -11.16 -15.56
C MET A 398 -29.22 -11.63 -15.13
N LEU A 399 -30.10 -10.72 -14.70
CA LEU A 399 -31.49 -11.05 -14.36
C LEU A 399 -32.25 -11.56 -15.58
N CYS A 400 -32.12 -10.92 -16.75
CA CYS A 400 -32.71 -11.41 -18.00
C CYS A 400 -32.21 -12.81 -18.36
N SER A 401 -30.95 -13.13 -18.08
CA SER A 401 -30.37 -14.44 -18.40
C SER A 401 -30.79 -15.58 -17.46
N ARG A 402 -31.62 -15.32 -16.43
CA ARG A 402 -32.14 -16.36 -15.53
C ARG A 402 -33.33 -17.12 -16.11
N ASN A 403 -34.08 -16.52 -17.03
CA ASN A 403 -35.29 -17.10 -17.57
C ASN A 403 -35.12 -17.37 -19.08
N ARG A 404 -35.33 -18.62 -19.49
CA ARG A 404 -35.25 -19.06 -20.90
C ARG A 404 -36.38 -18.48 -21.77
N LYS A 405 -37.52 -18.09 -21.17
CA LYS A 405 -38.75 -17.66 -21.86
C LYS A 405 -39.11 -16.18 -21.68
N GLY A 406 -38.31 -15.39 -20.94
CA GLY A 406 -38.73 -14.03 -20.58
C GLY A 406 -37.58 -13.05 -20.35
N TYR A 407 -37.69 -11.88 -21.00
CA TYR A 407 -36.86 -10.70 -20.80
C TYR A 407 -37.41 -9.87 -19.64
N VAL A 408 -36.56 -9.44 -18.69
CA VAL A 408 -36.98 -8.50 -17.65
C VAL A 408 -37.08 -7.11 -18.27
N THR A 409 -38.29 -6.58 -18.42
CA THR A 409 -38.50 -5.21 -18.94
C THR A 409 -37.85 -4.17 -18.04
N TRP A 410 -37.59 -2.98 -18.57
CA TRP A 410 -37.00 -1.89 -17.78
C TRP A 410 -37.92 -1.44 -16.64
N GLU A 411 -39.24 -1.49 -16.82
CA GLU A 411 -40.23 -1.20 -15.78
C GLU A 411 -40.16 -2.23 -14.65
N ARG A 412 -40.14 -3.52 -14.98
CA ARG A 412 -40.00 -4.58 -13.97
C ARG A 412 -38.66 -4.49 -13.26
N TYR A 413 -37.59 -4.15 -13.98
CA TYR A 413 -36.29 -3.90 -13.39
C TYR A 413 -36.31 -2.68 -12.45
N ALA A 414 -37.00 -1.60 -12.81
CA ALA A 414 -37.17 -0.44 -11.95
C ALA A 414 -37.90 -0.78 -10.64
N GLN A 415 -38.94 -1.63 -10.71
CA GLN A 415 -39.62 -2.17 -9.52
C GLN A 415 -38.66 -3.03 -8.66
N ILE A 416 -37.85 -3.90 -9.28
CA ILE A 416 -36.84 -4.68 -8.53
C ILE A 416 -35.87 -3.73 -7.82
N LYS A 417 -35.43 -2.64 -8.46
CA LYS A 417 -34.52 -1.66 -7.85
C LYS A 417 -35.16 -0.81 -6.76
N SER A 418 -36.48 -0.60 -6.77
CA SER A 418 -37.14 0.11 -5.68
C SER A 418 -37.16 -0.74 -4.41
N TRP A 419 -37.35 -2.06 -4.54
CA TRP A 419 -37.27 -3.00 -3.42
C TRP A 419 -35.83 -3.33 -3.00
N PHE A 420 -34.92 -3.47 -3.96
CA PHE A 420 -33.53 -3.87 -3.73
C PHE A 420 -32.55 -2.88 -4.36
N PRO A 421 -32.36 -1.70 -3.74
CA PRO A 421 -31.54 -0.65 -4.31
C PRO A 421 -30.04 -0.99 -4.23
N ILE A 422 -29.36 -0.79 -5.36
CA ILE A 422 -27.89 -0.79 -5.39
C ILE A 422 -27.36 0.60 -4.99
N VAL A 423 -26.26 0.63 -4.23
CA VAL A 423 -25.69 1.85 -3.65
C VAL A 423 -25.19 2.79 -4.75
N ARG A 424 -25.70 4.02 -4.74
CA ARG A 424 -25.26 5.08 -5.66
C ARG A 424 -23.87 5.61 -5.29
N PRO A 425 -23.09 6.10 -6.28
CA PRO A 425 -21.80 6.72 -6.03
C PRO A 425 -21.89 7.89 -5.06
N ARG A 426 -20.94 7.95 -4.11
CA ARG A 426 -20.74 9.09 -3.22
C ARG A 426 -19.26 9.47 -3.19
N ILE A 427 -18.99 10.76 -3.08
CA ILE A 427 -17.65 11.26 -2.74
C ILE A 427 -17.51 11.15 -1.22
N SER A 428 -16.60 10.29 -0.76
CA SER A 428 -16.23 10.15 0.65
C SER A 428 -15.30 11.27 1.13
N ILE A 429 -14.44 11.79 0.25
CA ILE A 429 -13.48 12.85 0.57
C ILE A 429 -13.68 14.04 -0.39
N PRO A 430 -14.55 15.01 -0.06
CA PRO A 430 -14.76 16.22 -0.85
C PRO A 430 -13.56 17.18 -0.77
N TYR A 431 -13.50 18.19 -1.67
CA TYR A 431 -12.38 19.14 -1.71
C TYR A 431 -12.17 19.90 -0.39
N LYS A 432 -13.24 20.15 0.37
CA LYS A 432 -13.17 20.83 1.68
C LYS A 432 -12.40 19.99 2.70
N GLU A 433 -12.65 18.68 2.73
CA GLU A 433 -12.02 17.74 3.66
C GLU A 433 -10.65 17.29 3.17
N LEU A 434 -10.36 17.36 1.87
CA LEU A 434 -9.07 16.95 1.31
C LEU A 434 -7.88 17.64 2.02
N LYS A 435 -8.05 18.89 2.47
CA LYS A 435 -7.02 19.62 3.22
C LYS A 435 -6.68 18.98 4.58
N LEU A 436 -7.64 18.31 5.21
CA LEU A 436 -7.45 17.62 6.50
C LEU A 436 -6.55 16.38 6.38
N TYR A 437 -6.39 15.86 5.16
CA TYR A 437 -5.54 14.71 4.86
C TYR A 437 -4.12 15.12 4.45
N VAL A 438 -3.82 16.41 4.32
CA VAL A 438 -2.51 16.89 3.90
C VAL A 438 -1.52 16.71 5.05
N ILE A 439 -0.36 16.14 4.73
CA ILE A 439 0.78 16.04 5.66
C ILE A 439 1.96 16.72 4.98
N LEU A 440 2.44 17.84 5.52
CA LEU A 440 3.47 18.70 4.91
C LEU A 440 4.51 19.16 5.91
#